data_AF-A0A6M0HTS0-F1
#
_entry.id   AF-A0A6M0HTS0-F1
#
_cell.length_a   1.000
_cell.length_b   1.000
_cell.length_c   1.000
_cell.angle_alpha   90.00
_cell.angle_beta   90.00
_cell.angle_gamma   90.00
#
_symmetry.space_group_name_H-M   'P 1'
#
loop_
_entity.id
_entity.type
_entity.pdbx_description
1 polymer ?
#
loop_
_entity_poly.entity_id
_entity_poly.type
_entity_poly.pdbx_seq_one_letter_code
_entity_poly.pdbx_strand_id
1 'polypeptide(L)' 'MRYTQLRSFHAVAEVGSVTGAARRLHVSQPTLTSQIRALEEHYAV' A
#
# COMPACT_ATOMS: atom_id res chain seq x y z
N MET A 1 7.58 10.52 -3.78
CA MET A 1 6.43 10.16 -2.92
C MET A 1 5.10 10.58 -3.56
N ARG A 2 4.08 9.69 -3.60
CA ARG A 2 2.72 9.97 -4.08
C ARG A 2 1.68 9.69 -2.98
N TYR A 3 0.58 10.45 -2.95
CA TYR A 3 -0.50 10.26 -1.97
C TYR A 3 -1.04 8.82 -1.93
N THR A 4 -1.14 8.18 -3.10
CA THR A 4 -1.61 6.78 -3.21
C THR A 4 -0.71 5.79 -2.48
N GLN A 5 0.60 6.03 -2.45
CA GLN A 5 1.57 5.16 -1.76
C GLN A 5 1.41 5.26 -0.24
N LEU A 6 1.31 6.48 0.29
CA LEU A 6 1.01 6.72 1.71
C LEU A 6 -0.33 6.15 2.13
N ARG A 7 -1.37 6.35 1.32
CA ARG A 7 -2.70 5.80 1.58
C ARG A 7 -2.66 4.28 1.66
N SER A 8 -1.93 3.62 0.76
CA SER A 8 -1.78 2.17 0.74
C SER A 8 -0.99 1.65 1.93
N PHE A 9 0.12 2.30 2.29
CA PHE A 9 0.88 1.97 3.49
C PHE A 9 0.04 2.12 4.77
N HIS A 10 -0.64 3.25 4.94
CA HIS A 10 -1.53 3.50 6.08
C HIS A 10 -2.66 2.47 6.16
N ALA A 11 -3.30 2.14 5.03
CA ALA A 11 -4.36 1.14 5.01
C ALA A 11 -3.86 -0.25 5.40
N VAL A 12 -2.64 -0.64 5.02
CA VAL A 12 -2.03 -1.89 5.49
C VAL A 12 -1.74 -1.87 6.97
N ALA A 13 -1.22 -0.76 7.50
CA ALA A 13 -0.97 -0.61 8.93
C ALA A 13 -2.27 -0.70 9.76
N GLU A 14 -3.37 -0.10 9.30
CA GLU A 14 -4.66 -0.16 9.97
C GLU A 14 -5.32 -1.55 9.90
N VAL A 15 -5.23 -2.22 8.74
CA VAL A 15 -5.92 -3.50 8.51
C VAL A 15 -5.08 -4.70 8.96
N GLY A 16 -3.76 -4.55 9.06
CA GLY A 16 -2.82 -5.61 9.40
C GLY A 16 -2.59 -6.63 8.28
N SER A 17 -3.16 -6.41 7.08
CA SER A 17 -2.93 -7.30 5.93
C SER A 17 -3.04 -6.56 4.59
N VAL A 18 -2.17 -6.94 3.64
CA VAL A 18 -2.15 -6.41 2.27
C VAL A 18 -3.45 -6.76 1.53
N THR A 19 -3.92 -8.00 1.65
CA THR A 19 -5.16 -8.46 1.01
C THR A 19 -6.39 -7.75 1.58
N GLY A 20 -6.45 -7.54 2.90
CA GLY A 20 -7.54 -6.80 3.54
C GLY A 20 -7.54 -5.32 3.13
N ALA A 21 -6.36 -4.68 3.09
CA ALA A 21 -6.21 -3.31 2.65
C ALA A 21 -6.62 -3.13 1.17
N ALA A 22 -6.26 -4.06 0.30
CA ALA A 22 -6.63 -4.03 -1.11
C ALA A 22 -8.16 -4.09 -1.28
N ARG A 23 -8.83 -4.96 -0.52
CA ARG A 23 -10.29 -5.05 -0.48
C ARG A 23 -10.91 -3.75 0.04
N ARG A 24 -10.39 -3.17 1.13
CA ARG A 24 -10.86 -1.91 1.72
C ARG A 24 -10.69 -0.71 0.78
N LEU A 25 -9.61 -0.69 0.01
CA LEU A 25 -9.29 0.40 -0.92
C LEU A 25 -9.87 0.18 -2.33
N HIS A 26 -10.60 -0.90 -2.56
CA HIS A 26 -11.18 -1.29 -3.85
C HIS A 26 -10.14 -1.34 -4.99
N VAL A 27 -8.97 -1.92 -4.71
CA VAL A 27 -7.89 -2.13 -5.69
C VAL A 27 -7.45 -3.58 -5.69
N SER A 28 -6.75 -3.99 -6.74
CA SER A 28 -6.13 -5.32 -6.76
C SER A 28 -4.98 -5.39 -5.74
N GLN A 29 -4.79 -6.56 -5.13
CA GLN A 29 -3.66 -6.81 -4.22
C GLN A 29 -2.29 -6.56 -4.87
N PRO A 30 -2.05 -6.91 -6.16
CA PRO A 30 -0.82 -6.53 -6.86
C PRO A 30 -0.62 -5.01 -6.98
N THR A 31 -1.69 -4.24 -7.25
CA THR A 31 -1.63 -2.78 -7.32
C THR A 31 -1.24 -2.17 -5.97
N LEU A 32 -1.81 -2.67 -4.88
CA LEU A 32 -1.48 -2.18 -3.55
C LEU A 32 -0.03 -2.54 -3.17
N THR A 33 0.42 -3.74 -3.52
CA THR A 33 1.79 -4.20 -3.29
C THR A 33 2.81 -3.36 -4.05
N SER A 34 2.56 -3.02 -5.31
CA SER A 34 3.48 -2.17 -6.10
C SER A 34 3.55 -0.74 -5.55
N GLN A 35 2.45 -0.22 -5.01
CA GLN A 35 2.44 1.11 -4.38
C GLN A 35 3.27 1.16 -3.09
N ILE A 36 3.24 0.09 -2.29
CA ILE A 36 4.05 -0.02 -1.07
C ILE A 36 5.52 -0.20 -1.42
N ARG A 37 5.86 -1.10 -2.35
CA ARG A 37 7.25 -1.26 -2.82
C ARG A 37 7.84 0.04 -3.37
N ALA A 38 7.07 0.76 -4.18
CA ALA A 38 7.51 2.06 -4.69
C ALA A 38 7.63 3.14 -3.60
N LEU A 39 7.03 2.95 -2.43
CA LEU A 39 7.25 3.80 -1.26
C LEU A 39 8.55 3.39 -0.56
N GLU A 40 8.74 2.10 -0.33
CA GLU A 40 9.94 1.50 0.29
C GLU A 40 11.20 1.86 -0.50
N GLU A 41 11.19 1.67 -1.81
CA GLU A 41 12.26 2.07 -2.74
C GLU A 41 12.58 3.57 -2.67
N HIS A 42 11.56 4.41 -2.48
CA HIS A 42 11.76 5.86 -2.38
C HIS A 42 12.48 6.26 -1.09
N TYR A 43 12.29 5.49 -0.02
CA TYR A 43 12.91 5.70 1.28
C TYR A 43 14.13 4.80 1.54
N ALA A 44 14.49 3.97 0.56
CA ALA A 44 15.59 3.00 0.65
C ALA A 44 15.47 2.06 1.87
N VAL A 45 14.24 1.61 2.17
CA VAL A 45 13.91 0.60 3.18
C VAL A 45 13.41 -0.68 2.54
#